data_AF-A0A8N4F354-F1
#
_entry.id   AF-A0A8N4F354-F1
#
_cell.length_a   1.000
_cell.length_b   1.000
_cell.length_c   1.000
_cell.angle_alpha   90.00
_cell.angle_beta   90.00
_cell.angle_gamma   90.00
#
_symmetry.space_group_name_H-M   'P 1'
#
loop_
_entity.id
_entity.type
_entity.pdbx_description
1 polymer ?
#
loop_
_entity_poly.entity_id
_entity_poly.type
_entity_poly.pdbx_seq_one_letter_code
_entity_poly.pdbx_strand_id
1 'polypeptide(L)'
;MASSCCKRPSIIAIFAVLLLLAAASPVLSASAANSSTLRSGEELLKYRRRIRAHIKRLNKPSLKTIKSPDGDFIDCVPSHLQPAFDHPKLIGQKPLDPPERPKGSIQTAAVNDTFQAWMLTGESCPEGTVPIRRTTEEDILRATSILKFGRKPAARVRRDSRSSGHEHAVGYVTGDQYYGAKASLNVWAPRVTSPSEFSLSQIWVISGSFGHDLNTIEAGWQISPQLYGDTNPRFFTYWTTDAYRETGCYNLLCSGFVQTNNKIAIGAAISPKSTYNDGQFDISLLVWKVA
;
A
#
# COMPACT_ATOMS: atom_id res chain seq x y z
N MET A 1 91.56 0.69 -21.56
CA MET A 1 91.66 2.00 -22.26
C MET A 1 90.38 2.24 -23.04
N ALA A 2 89.93 3.49 -23.04
CA ALA A 2 88.86 4.10 -23.83
C ALA A 2 87.37 3.80 -23.47
N SER A 3 86.84 4.82 -22.79
CA SER A 3 85.45 5.28 -22.66
C SER A 3 84.61 5.24 -23.94
N SER A 4 83.31 4.98 -23.81
CA SER A 4 82.31 5.72 -24.59
C SER A 4 80.97 5.80 -23.85
N CYS A 5 80.51 7.04 -23.70
CA CYS A 5 79.32 7.47 -22.98
C CYS A 5 78.19 7.60 -24.01
N CYS A 6 77.08 6.87 -23.83
CA CYS A 6 75.86 7.08 -24.61
C CYS A 6 74.67 7.26 -23.66
N LYS A 7 74.14 8.49 -23.63
CA LYS A 7 72.94 8.88 -22.90
C LYS A 7 71.73 8.11 -23.45
N ARG A 8 71.04 7.35 -22.60
CA ARG A 8 69.70 6.82 -22.92
C ARG A 8 68.70 7.98 -22.91
N PRO A 9 67.81 8.11 -23.89
CA PRO A 9 66.73 9.10 -23.84
C PRO A 9 65.79 8.75 -22.67
N SER A 10 65.34 9.78 -21.95
CA SER A 10 64.45 9.63 -20.81
C SER A 10 63.12 9.02 -21.26
N ILE A 11 62.69 7.95 -20.60
CA ILE A 11 61.44 7.20 -20.84
C ILE A 11 60.21 8.13 -20.89
N ILE A 12 60.31 9.30 -20.26
CA ILE A 12 59.30 10.37 -20.24
C ILE A 12 58.99 10.92 -21.66
N ALA A 13 59.99 11.00 -22.55
CA ALA A 13 59.79 11.52 -23.91
C ALA A 13 59.02 10.54 -24.81
N ILE A 14 59.16 9.23 -24.57
CA ILE A 14 58.43 8.18 -25.34
C ILE A 14 56.97 8.12 -24.88
N PHE A 15 56.70 8.30 -23.59
CA PHE A 15 55.33 8.37 -23.07
C PHE A 15 54.56 9.60 -23.54
N ALA A 16 55.22 10.76 -23.68
CA ALA A 16 54.56 11.98 -24.16
C ALA A 16 54.10 11.88 -25.63
N VAL A 17 54.88 11.20 -26.48
CA VAL A 17 54.52 11.00 -27.90
C VAL A 17 53.39 9.96 -28.07
N LEU A 18 53.37 8.91 -27.25
CA LEU A 18 52.28 7.92 -27.23
C LEU A 18 50.95 8.50 -26.70
N LEU A 19 51.01 9.44 -25.74
CA LEU A 19 49.82 10.16 -25.26
C LEU A 19 49.25 11.14 -26.30
N LEU A 20 50.10 11.76 -27.12
CA LEU A 20 49.66 12.68 -28.17
C LEU A 20 49.07 11.95 -29.40
N LEU A 21 49.52 10.72 -29.70
CA LEU A 21 48.95 9.90 -30.77
C LEU A 21 47.64 9.18 -30.38
N ALA A 22 47.39 8.97 -29.09
CA ALA A 22 46.11 8.46 -28.59
C ALA A 22 44.98 9.52 -28.60
N ALA A 23 45.32 10.82 -28.69
CA ALA A 23 44.36 11.93 -28.69
C ALA A 23 43.77 12.25 -30.08
N ALA A 24 44.23 11.59 -31.15
CA ALA A 24 43.83 11.88 -32.54
C ALA A 24 43.08 10.74 -33.24
N SER A 25 42.48 9.81 -32.50
CA SER A 25 41.52 8.84 -33.07
C SER A 25 40.10 9.35 -32.82
N PRO A 26 39.25 9.53 -33.85
CA PRO A 26 37.84 9.74 -33.61
C PRO A 26 37.28 8.43 -33.08
N VAL A 27 37.10 8.34 -31.76
CA VAL A 27 36.24 7.31 -31.19
C VAL A 27 34.85 7.62 -31.72
N LEU A 28 34.42 6.91 -32.76
CA LEU A 28 33.01 6.76 -33.06
C LEU A 28 32.40 6.13 -31.81
N SER A 29 31.92 6.99 -30.92
CA SER A 29 31.01 6.58 -29.87
C SER A 29 29.73 6.23 -30.59
N ALA A 30 29.62 4.96 -31.00
CA ALA A 30 28.34 4.37 -31.28
C ALA A 30 27.54 4.54 -30.00
N SER A 31 26.70 5.58 -29.97
CA SER A 31 25.63 5.66 -29.00
C SER A 31 24.85 4.37 -29.17
N ALA A 32 25.11 3.41 -28.30
CA ALA A 32 24.15 2.38 -27.99
C ALA A 32 22.93 3.15 -27.50
N ALA A 33 22.06 3.50 -28.44
CA ALA A 33 20.72 3.92 -28.15
C ALA A 33 20.20 2.82 -27.23
N ASN A 34 20.05 3.15 -25.94
CA ASN A 34 19.22 2.38 -25.06
C ASN A 34 17.85 2.37 -25.74
N SER A 35 17.61 1.34 -26.53
CA SER A 35 16.27 1.00 -26.98
C SER A 35 15.56 0.58 -25.71
N SER A 36 15.03 1.56 -24.96
CA SER A 36 13.73 1.36 -24.37
C SER A 36 12.89 0.86 -25.54
N THR A 37 12.66 -0.45 -25.60
CA THR A 37 11.78 -1.04 -26.58
C THR A 37 10.47 -0.30 -26.44
N LEU A 38 10.23 0.63 -27.37
CA LEU A 38 8.99 1.38 -27.45
C LEU A 38 7.93 0.30 -27.54
N ARG A 39 7.16 0.09 -26.46
CA ARG A 39 6.05 -0.88 -26.49
C ARG A 39 5.27 -0.56 -27.75
N SER A 40 5.15 -1.54 -28.65
CA SER A 40 4.36 -1.36 -29.86
C SER A 40 2.99 -0.81 -29.47
N GLY A 41 2.40 0.05 -30.30
CA GLY A 41 1.09 0.64 -29.99
C GLY A 41 0.05 -0.41 -29.60
N GLU A 42 0.15 -1.60 -30.20
CA GLU A 42 -0.67 -2.77 -29.87
C GLU A 42 -0.49 -3.27 -28.42
N GLU A 43 0.76 -3.40 -27.94
CA GLU A 43 1.06 -3.84 -26.57
C GLU A 43 0.58 -2.81 -25.53
N LEU A 44 0.68 -1.52 -25.83
CA LEU A 44 0.13 -0.46 -24.97
C LEU A 44 -1.41 -0.54 -24.90
N LEU A 45 -2.08 -0.75 -26.05
CA LEU A 45 -3.54 -0.91 -26.11
C LEU A 45 -4.00 -2.16 -25.35
N LYS A 46 -3.27 -3.27 -25.46
CA LYS A 46 -3.51 -4.51 -24.71
C LYS A 46 -3.34 -4.29 -23.21
N TYR A 47 -2.30 -3.55 -22.80
CA TYR A 47 -2.08 -3.18 -21.41
C TYR A 47 -3.22 -2.33 -20.84
N ARG A 48 -3.65 -1.27 -21.55
CA ARG A 48 -4.80 -0.45 -21.16
C ARG A 48 -6.12 -1.23 -21.09
N ARG A 49 -6.33 -2.20 -22.00
CA ARG A 49 -7.49 -3.12 -21.93
C ARG A 49 -7.48 -3.96 -20.65
N ARG A 50 -6.32 -4.48 -20.25
CA ARG A 50 -6.16 -5.24 -18.99
C ARG A 50 -6.43 -4.38 -17.76
N ILE A 51 -5.95 -3.13 -17.75
CA ILE A 51 -6.24 -2.17 -16.66
C ILE A 51 -7.74 -1.93 -16.55
N ARG A 52 -8.41 -1.57 -17.65
CA ARG A 52 -9.86 -1.32 -17.66
C ARG A 52 -10.66 -2.54 -17.20
N ALA A 53 -10.29 -3.74 -17.64
CA ALA A 53 -10.93 -4.97 -17.19
C ALA A 53 -10.74 -5.21 -15.68
N HIS A 54 -9.55 -4.91 -15.15
CA HIS A 54 -9.26 -5.03 -13.73
C HIS A 54 -10.05 -4.03 -12.88
N ILE A 55 -10.09 -2.75 -13.29
CA ILE A 55 -10.89 -1.71 -12.64
C ILE A 55 -12.38 -2.08 -12.63
N LYS A 56 -12.91 -2.58 -13.75
CA LYS A 56 -14.31 -3.03 -13.86
C LYS A 56 -14.63 -4.17 -12.88
N ARG A 57 -13.66 -5.02 -12.56
CA ARG A 57 -13.85 -6.09 -11.57
C ARG A 57 -13.87 -5.55 -10.14
N LEU A 58 -12.99 -4.60 -9.82
CA LEU A 58 -12.86 -4.00 -8.49
C LEU A 58 -14.02 -3.06 -8.16
N ASN A 59 -14.32 -2.13 -9.06
CA ASN A 59 -15.38 -1.14 -8.88
C ASN A 59 -16.72 -1.79 -9.21
N LYS A 60 -17.44 -2.16 -8.16
CA LYS A 60 -18.77 -2.79 -8.26
C LYS A 60 -19.84 -1.77 -8.62
N PRO A 61 -20.96 -2.19 -9.23
CA PRO A 61 -22.10 -1.32 -9.42
C PRO A 61 -22.54 -0.69 -8.10
N SER A 62 -22.63 0.64 -8.07
CA SER A 62 -23.04 1.40 -6.90
C SER A 62 -24.47 1.94 -7.08
N LEU A 63 -25.21 2.02 -5.97
CA LEU A 63 -26.53 2.65 -5.93
C LEU A 63 -26.44 4.16 -5.77
N LYS A 64 -25.32 4.63 -5.21
CA LYS A 64 -25.01 6.02 -4.97
C LYS A 64 -23.49 6.19 -5.00
N THR A 65 -23.03 7.33 -5.52
CA THR A 65 -21.63 7.76 -5.40
C THR A 65 -21.59 9.09 -4.66
N ILE A 66 -20.75 9.18 -3.64
CA ILE A 66 -20.51 10.40 -2.87
C ILE A 66 -19.12 10.93 -3.26
N LYS A 67 -19.04 12.21 -3.61
CA LYS A 67 -17.75 12.86 -3.87
C LYS A 67 -17.26 13.50 -2.58
N SER A 68 -16.17 12.98 -2.06
CA SER A 68 -15.55 13.46 -0.82
C SER A 68 -14.78 14.76 -1.06
N PRO A 69 -14.66 15.65 -0.04
CA PRO A 69 -13.91 16.91 -0.16
C PRO A 69 -12.43 16.74 -0.50
N ASP A 70 -11.83 15.60 -0.13
CA ASP A 70 -10.44 15.24 -0.47
C ASP A 70 -10.26 14.73 -1.91
N GLY A 71 -11.35 14.66 -2.70
CA GLY A 71 -11.34 14.24 -4.10
C GLY A 71 -11.66 12.76 -4.32
N ASP A 72 -11.77 11.97 -3.25
CA ASP A 72 -12.18 10.57 -3.36
C ASP A 72 -13.64 10.44 -3.84
N PHE A 73 -13.92 9.35 -4.54
CA PHE A 73 -15.30 8.90 -4.78
C PHE A 73 -15.59 7.68 -3.91
N ILE A 74 -16.66 7.75 -3.13
CA ILE A 74 -17.16 6.64 -2.31
C ILE A 74 -18.39 6.06 -2.99
N ASP A 75 -18.26 4.81 -3.43
CA ASP A 75 -19.32 4.04 -4.05
C ASP A 75 -20.08 3.23 -3.01
N CYS A 76 -21.39 3.49 -2.88
CA CYS A 76 -22.29 2.73 -2.04
C CYS A 76 -22.71 1.46 -2.78
N VAL A 77 -22.03 0.35 -2.50
CA VAL A 77 -22.21 -0.93 -3.19
C VAL A 77 -23.15 -1.82 -2.39
N PRO A 78 -24.17 -2.47 -3.00
CA PRO A 78 -24.99 -3.45 -2.29
C PRO A 78 -24.13 -4.47 -1.55
N SER A 79 -24.43 -4.73 -0.29
CA SER A 79 -23.53 -5.47 0.61
C SER A 79 -23.17 -6.87 0.12
N HIS A 80 -24.05 -7.52 -0.65
CA HIS A 80 -23.85 -8.84 -1.26
C HIS A 80 -23.12 -8.81 -2.63
N LEU A 81 -22.84 -7.62 -3.17
CA LEU A 81 -22.14 -7.43 -4.45
C LEU A 81 -20.71 -6.89 -4.27
N GLN A 82 -20.28 -6.65 -3.03
CA GLN A 82 -18.93 -6.18 -2.73
C GLN A 82 -17.84 -7.18 -3.20
N PRO A 83 -16.57 -6.74 -3.37
CA PRO A 83 -15.48 -7.58 -3.89
C PRO A 83 -15.27 -8.92 -3.19
N ALA A 84 -15.66 -9.04 -1.92
CA ALA A 84 -15.61 -10.30 -1.16
C ALA A 84 -16.26 -11.47 -1.90
N PHE A 85 -17.41 -11.22 -2.55
CA PHE A 85 -18.25 -12.23 -3.18
C PHE A 85 -17.78 -12.65 -4.57
N ASP A 86 -16.67 -12.10 -5.08
CA ASP A 86 -15.97 -12.67 -6.24
C ASP A 86 -15.22 -13.96 -5.87
N HIS A 87 -15.01 -14.23 -4.58
CA HIS A 87 -14.36 -15.45 -4.13
C HIS A 87 -15.26 -16.67 -4.41
N PRO A 88 -14.77 -17.74 -5.06
CA PRO A 88 -15.60 -18.89 -5.45
C PRO A 88 -16.40 -19.51 -4.30
N LYS A 89 -15.83 -19.53 -3.09
CA LYS A 89 -16.50 -20.07 -1.89
C LYS A 89 -17.56 -19.15 -1.28
N LEU A 90 -17.64 -17.88 -1.70
CA LEU A 90 -18.57 -16.88 -1.16
C LEU A 90 -19.67 -16.51 -2.17
N ILE A 91 -19.52 -16.84 -3.45
CA ILE A 91 -20.54 -16.55 -4.47
C ILE A 91 -21.91 -17.06 -4.03
N GLY A 92 -22.93 -16.21 -4.15
CA GLY A 92 -24.32 -16.52 -3.80
C GLY A 92 -24.63 -16.49 -2.30
N GLN A 93 -23.62 -16.28 -1.44
CA GLN A 93 -23.83 -16.06 -0.02
C GLN A 93 -24.20 -14.60 0.25
N LYS A 94 -24.91 -14.37 1.37
CA LYS A 94 -25.15 -13.03 1.89
C LYS A 94 -24.14 -12.72 2.99
N PRO A 95 -23.79 -11.44 3.21
CA PRO A 95 -23.05 -11.06 4.41
C PRO A 95 -23.74 -11.60 5.65
N LEU A 96 -22.97 -12.17 6.57
CA LEU A 96 -23.47 -12.54 7.88
C LEU A 96 -23.83 -11.27 8.68
N ASP A 97 -24.75 -11.42 9.61
CA ASP A 97 -25.01 -10.36 10.58
C ASP A 97 -23.73 -10.05 11.36
N PRO A 98 -23.46 -8.76 11.69
CA PRO A 98 -22.29 -8.41 12.48
C PRO A 98 -22.27 -9.21 13.79
N PRO A 99 -21.14 -9.84 14.14
CA PRO A 99 -21.04 -10.62 15.37
C PRO A 99 -21.21 -9.73 16.60
N GLU A 100 -21.77 -10.29 17.67
CA GLU A 100 -21.83 -9.59 18.96
C GLU A 100 -20.42 -9.26 19.46
N ARG A 101 -20.29 -8.07 20.06
CA ARG A 101 -19.02 -7.65 20.67
C ARG A 101 -18.74 -8.48 21.93
N PRO A 102 -17.47 -8.74 22.26
CA PRO A 102 -17.09 -9.47 23.47
C PRO A 102 -17.64 -8.80 24.75
N LYS A 103 -18.12 -9.63 25.70
CA LYS A 103 -18.59 -9.17 27.02
C LYS A 103 -17.46 -8.42 27.74
N GLY A 104 -17.78 -7.29 28.38
CA GLY A 104 -16.81 -6.44 29.07
C GLY A 104 -16.13 -5.38 28.20
N SER A 105 -16.45 -5.28 26.91
CA SER A 105 -16.04 -4.12 26.13
C SER A 105 -16.77 -2.88 26.68
N ILE A 106 -16.03 -1.92 27.25
CA ILE A 106 -16.61 -0.61 27.61
C ILE A 106 -17.17 -0.02 26.32
N GLN A 107 -18.49 0.14 26.30
CA GLN A 107 -19.18 0.93 25.30
C GLN A 107 -18.85 2.39 25.61
N THR A 108 -17.71 2.88 25.11
CA THR A 108 -17.59 4.32 24.90
C THR A 108 -18.74 4.69 23.98
N ALA A 109 -19.64 5.56 24.45
CA ALA A 109 -20.77 6.03 23.69
C ALA A 109 -20.31 6.34 22.25
N ALA A 110 -21.11 5.96 21.26
CA ALA A 110 -20.86 6.33 19.88
C ALA A 110 -20.88 7.86 19.82
N VAL A 111 -19.70 8.48 19.93
CA VAL A 111 -19.58 9.91 19.68
C VAL A 111 -19.92 10.07 18.21
N ASN A 112 -20.88 10.95 17.91
CA ASN A 112 -21.32 11.32 16.57
C ASN A 112 -20.22 12.10 15.82
N ASP A 113 -18.99 11.62 15.88
CA ASP A 113 -17.86 12.28 15.27
C ASP A 113 -17.71 11.76 13.84
N THR A 114 -17.70 12.68 12.89
CA THR A 114 -17.24 12.39 11.54
C THR A 114 -15.77 11.98 11.62
N PHE A 115 -15.48 10.70 11.35
CA PHE A 115 -14.11 10.15 11.40
C PHE A 115 -13.42 10.12 10.04
N GLN A 116 -14.14 10.41 8.95
CA GLN A 116 -13.61 10.34 7.59
C GLN A 116 -14.05 11.54 6.77
N ALA A 117 -13.16 12.01 5.90
CA ALA A 117 -13.36 13.23 5.12
C ALA A 117 -14.68 13.22 4.33
N TRP A 118 -15.07 12.08 3.77
CA TRP A 118 -16.30 11.95 2.97
C TRP A 118 -17.58 12.18 3.78
N MET A 119 -17.55 11.99 5.10
CA MET A 119 -18.71 12.23 5.97
C MET A 119 -18.97 13.73 6.19
N LEU A 120 -17.98 14.60 5.92
CA LEU A 120 -18.14 16.05 6.01
C LEU A 120 -19.14 16.60 4.97
N THR A 121 -19.47 15.81 3.94
CA THR A 121 -20.54 16.14 3.00
C THR A 121 -21.94 16.12 3.63
N GLY A 122 -22.10 15.50 4.80
CA GLY A 122 -23.40 15.20 5.40
C GLY A 122 -24.15 14.06 4.69
N GLU A 123 -23.56 13.47 3.65
CA GLU A 123 -24.16 12.35 2.93
C GLU A 123 -23.82 11.01 3.60
N SER A 124 -24.74 10.05 3.46
CA SER A 124 -24.54 8.67 3.88
C SER A 124 -24.91 7.69 2.76
N CYS A 125 -24.41 6.46 2.89
CA CYS A 125 -24.79 5.36 2.03
C CYS A 125 -26.16 4.79 2.44
N PRO A 126 -27.03 4.42 1.47
CA PRO A 126 -28.31 3.79 1.77
C PRO A 126 -28.16 2.50 2.59
N GLU A 127 -29.19 2.14 3.35
CA GLU A 127 -29.22 0.86 4.05
C GLU A 127 -29.06 -0.32 3.08
N GLY A 128 -28.42 -1.40 3.55
CA GLY A 128 -28.10 -2.56 2.72
C GLY A 128 -26.92 -2.36 1.77
N THR A 129 -26.23 -1.22 1.82
CA THR A 129 -24.99 -0.98 1.07
C THR A 129 -23.78 -0.81 1.98
N VAL A 130 -22.58 -0.96 1.41
CA VAL A 130 -21.30 -0.67 2.06
C VAL A 130 -20.56 0.41 1.27
N PRO A 131 -19.95 1.42 1.92
CA PRO A 131 -19.15 2.43 1.26
C PRO A 131 -17.79 1.85 0.86
N ILE A 132 -17.45 1.93 -0.43
CA ILE A 132 -16.19 1.46 -1.00
C ILE A 132 -15.51 2.62 -1.72
N ARG A 133 -14.24 2.91 -1.38
CA ARG A 133 -13.45 3.89 -2.13
C ARG A 133 -13.21 3.38 -3.56
N ARG A 134 -13.58 4.19 -4.54
CA ARG A 134 -13.39 3.87 -5.96
C ARG A 134 -11.91 3.76 -6.30
N THR A 135 -11.54 2.69 -7.00
CA THR A 135 -10.19 2.51 -7.54
C THR A 135 -10.07 3.18 -8.91
N THR A 136 -9.02 3.97 -9.14
CA THR A 136 -8.80 4.65 -10.43
C THR A 136 -7.72 3.97 -11.28
N GLU A 137 -7.53 4.43 -12.52
CA GLU A 137 -6.43 3.95 -13.37
C GLU A 137 -5.07 4.34 -12.80
N GLU A 138 -4.95 5.53 -12.24
CA GLU A 138 -3.75 6.01 -11.56
C GLU A 138 -3.37 5.10 -10.39
N ASP A 139 -4.35 4.60 -9.64
CA ASP A 139 -4.13 3.64 -8.55
C ASP A 139 -3.45 2.36 -9.05
N ILE A 140 -3.95 1.80 -10.15
CA ILE A 140 -3.38 0.59 -10.76
C ILE A 140 -1.98 0.85 -11.32
N LEU A 141 -1.75 2.02 -11.92
CA LEU A 141 -0.48 2.38 -12.55
C LEU A 141 0.65 2.59 -11.53
N ARG A 142 0.35 2.93 -10.27
CA ARG A 142 1.35 3.01 -9.19
C ARG A 142 1.82 1.64 -8.70
N ALA A 143 1.02 0.59 -8.88
CA ALA A 143 1.39 -0.75 -8.47
C ALA A 143 2.45 -1.38 -9.39
N THR A 144 3.17 -2.35 -8.84
CA THR A 144 4.25 -3.04 -9.57
C THR A 144 3.75 -3.83 -10.79
N SER A 145 2.52 -4.33 -10.71
CA SER A 145 1.79 -4.99 -11.81
C SER A 145 0.31 -5.06 -11.47
N ILE A 146 -0.53 -5.20 -12.48
CA ILE A 146 -1.99 -5.37 -12.33
C ILE A 146 -2.33 -6.57 -11.42
N LEU A 147 -1.57 -7.67 -11.53
CA LEU A 147 -1.81 -8.89 -10.75
C LEU A 147 -1.44 -8.75 -9.27
N LYS A 148 -0.53 -7.82 -8.95
CA LYS A 148 -0.07 -7.54 -7.59
C LYS A 148 -0.74 -6.31 -6.97
N PHE A 149 -1.68 -5.67 -7.67
CA PHE A 149 -2.45 -4.56 -7.09
C PHE A 149 -3.22 -5.04 -5.85
N GLY A 150 -3.19 -4.25 -4.78
CA GLY A 150 -3.75 -4.62 -3.48
C GLY A 150 -2.90 -5.57 -2.65
N ARG A 151 -1.80 -6.13 -3.17
CA ARG A 151 -0.87 -6.96 -2.37
C ARG A 151 0.29 -6.11 -1.84
N LYS A 152 0.93 -6.59 -0.77
CA LYS A 152 2.17 -5.99 -0.26
C LYS A 152 3.23 -6.00 -1.38
N PRO A 153 3.86 -4.86 -1.69
CA PRO A 153 4.93 -4.84 -2.67
C PRO A 153 6.09 -5.73 -2.23
N ALA A 154 6.60 -6.58 -3.13
CA ALA A 154 7.88 -7.24 -2.90
C ALA A 154 8.97 -6.16 -2.81
N ALA A 155 9.78 -6.19 -1.75
CA ALA A 155 10.81 -5.19 -1.50
C ALA A 155 11.70 -5.03 -2.75
N ARG A 156 11.65 -3.85 -3.37
CA ARG A 156 12.51 -3.49 -4.51
C ARG A 156 13.88 -2.95 -4.07
N VAL A 157 14.06 -2.72 -2.77
CA VAL A 157 15.28 -2.15 -2.21
C VAL A 157 16.27 -3.27 -1.92
N ARG A 158 17.48 -3.13 -2.50
CA ARG A 158 18.64 -3.96 -2.19
C ARG A 158 18.85 -3.89 -0.68
N ARG A 159 18.80 -5.04 -0.01
CA ARG A 159 18.93 -5.17 1.44
C ARG A 159 20.38 -4.90 1.82
N ASP A 160 20.80 -3.64 1.81
CA ASP A 160 22.13 -3.26 2.28
C ASP A 160 22.21 -3.63 3.76
N SER A 161 23.21 -4.45 4.08
CA SER A 161 23.14 -5.45 5.16
C SER A 161 23.31 -4.90 6.58
N ARG A 162 22.78 -3.71 6.90
CA ARG A 162 22.96 -3.07 8.22
C ARG A 162 21.73 -2.42 8.86
N SER A 163 20.58 -2.30 8.19
CA SER A 163 19.33 -1.94 8.86
C SER A 163 18.14 -2.70 8.28
N SER A 164 17.28 -3.23 9.16
CA SER A 164 15.93 -3.63 8.74
C SER A 164 15.24 -2.36 8.25
N GLY A 165 14.85 -2.29 6.98
CA GLY A 165 14.38 -1.07 6.31
C GLY A 165 13.08 -0.42 6.85
N HIS A 166 12.67 -0.72 8.08
CA HIS A 166 11.57 -0.09 8.79
C HIS A 166 12.03 0.38 10.16
N GLU A 167 11.84 1.66 10.46
CA GLU A 167 11.96 2.22 11.80
C GLU A 167 10.59 2.16 12.47
N HIS A 168 10.48 1.47 13.60
CA HIS A 168 9.20 1.28 14.29
C HIS A 168 9.38 1.08 15.80
N ALA A 169 8.35 1.43 16.55
CA ALA A 169 8.17 1.02 17.94
C ALA A 169 7.05 -0.02 18.00
N VAL A 170 7.24 -1.08 18.79
CA VAL A 170 6.26 -2.16 18.93
C VAL A 170 6.10 -2.57 20.39
N GLY A 171 4.85 -2.70 20.82
CA GLY A 171 4.48 -3.39 22.05
C GLY A 171 3.70 -4.65 21.69
N TYR A 172 4.01 -5.78 22.32
CA TYR A 172 3.35 -7.04 22.06
C TYR A 172 3.21 -7.87 23.32
N VAL A 173 2.27 -8.80 23.30
CA VAL A 173 2.06 -9.81 24.35
C VAL A 173 2.13 -11.20 23.71
N THR A 174 2.84 -12.12 24.38
CA THR A 174 3.03 -13.51 23.94
C THR A 174 3.00 -14.42 25.15
N GLY A 175 2.66 -15.70 24.96
CA GLY A 175 2.72 -16.73 26.01
C GLY A 175 1.42 -17.51 26.17
N ASP A 176 0.28 -16.87 25.90
CA ASP A 176 -1.05 -17.49 25.98
C ASP A 176 -1.82 -17.41 24.65
N GLN A 177 -3.02 -18.00 24.63
CA GLN A 177 -3.97 -17.85 23.54
C GLN A 177 -4.77 -16.56 23.69
N TYR A 178 -4.51 -15.60 22.81
CA TYR A 178 -5.27 -14.36 22.74
C TYR A 178 -6.27 -14.42 21.58
N TYR A 179 -7.55 -14.17 21.88
CA TYR A 179 -8.63 -14.19 20.90
C TYR A 179 -8.93 -12.82 20.28
N GLY A 180 -8.14 -11.79 20.61
CA GLY A 180 -8.37 -10.45 20.10
C GLY A 180 -7.49 -9.41 20.78
N ALA A 181 -7.57 -8.18 20.28
CA ALA A 181 -6.87 -7.02 20.80
C ALA A 181 -7.71 -5.76 20.58
N LYS A 182 -7.59 -4.78 21.50
CA LYS A 182 -8.15 -3.44 21.37
C LYS A 182 -7.03 -2.42 21.51
N ALA A 183 -7.01 -1.39 20.67
CA ALA A 183 -6.14 -0.22 20.88
C ALA A 183 -6.83 1.09 20.50
N SER A 184 -6.38 2.17 21.11
CA SER A 184 -6.63 3.54 20.67
C SER A 184 -5.36 4.04 19.99
N LEU A 185 -5.47 4.51 18.75
CA LEU A 185 -4.35 4.96 17.94
C LEU A 185 -4.55 6.43 17.58
N ASN A 186 -3.65 7.28 18.06
CA ASN A 186 -3.66 8.69 17.70
C ASN A 186 -3.28 8.88 16.22
N VAL A 187 -4.04 9.71 15.49
CA VAL A 187 -3.96 9.83 14.03
C VAL A 187 -3.13 11.03 13.64
N TRP A 188 -1.97 10.79 13.04
CA TRP A 188 -1.08 11.86 12.56
C TRP A 188 -0.96 11.88 11.05
N ALA A 189 -0.44 12.99 10.52
CA ALA A 189 -0.01 13.10 9.12
C ALA A 189 1.51 13.31 8.99
N PRO A 190 2.38 12.37 9.43
CA PRO A 190 3.82 12.51 9.23
C PRO A 190 4.17 12.62 7.75
N ARG A 191 5.20 13.42 7.46
CA ARG A 191 5.68 13.60 6.09
C ARG A 191 6.48 12.37 5.66
N VAL A 192 6.06 11.75 4.57
CA VAL A 192 6.85 10.77 3.81
C VAL A 192 7.50 11.46 2.62
N THR A 193 8.76 11.15 2.32
CA THR A 193 9.57 11.94 1.36
C THR A 193 9.57 11.29 -0.02
N SER A 194 9.53 9.96 -0.08
CA SER A 194 9.45 9.20 -1.33
C SER A 194 8.07 8.56 -1.53
N PRO A 195 7.56 8.45 -2.77
CA PRO A 195 6.34 7.70 -3.06
C PRO A 195 6.39 6.23 -2.62
N SER A 196 7.60 5.64 -2.50
CA SER A 196 7.80 4.26 -2.03
C SER A 196 7.87 4.13 -0.51
N GLU A 197 7.92 5.24 0.22
CA GLU A 197 7.89 5.25 1.69
C GLU A 197 6.44 5.24 2.18
N PHE A 198 6.24 4.75 3.40
CA PHE A 198 4.97 4.81 4.09
C PHE A 198 5.21 4.98 5.59
N SER A 199 4.22 5.50 6.29
CA SER A 199 4.16 5.53 7.75
C SER A 199 2.81 4.98 8.19
N LEU A 200 2.77 4.23 9.29
CA LEU A 200 1.55 3.64 9.80
C LEU A 200 1.56 3.54 11.33
N SER A 201 0.36 3.45 11.89
CA SER A 201 0.11 3.00 13.26
C SER A 201 -1.01 1.97 13.22
N GLN A 202 -0.79 0.80 13.81
CA GLN A 202 -1.71 -0.32 13.66
C GLN A 202 -1.75 -1.24 14.88
N ILE A 203 -2.83 -2.01 14.96
CA ILE A 203 -2.87 -3.27 15.71
C ILE A 203 -2.79 -4.43 14.73
N TRP A 204 -2.16 -5.52 15.18
CA TRP A 204 -2.24 -6.80 14.51
C TRP A 204 -2.54 -7.92 15.48
N VAL A 205 -3.27 -8.91 15.00
CA VAL A 205 -3.40 -10.21 15.66
C VAL A 205 -2.76 -11.23 14.75
N ILE A 206 -1.84 -12.03 15.30
CA ILE A 206 -1.04 -12.98 14.56
C ILE A 206 -1.26 -14.40 15.07
N SER A 207 -1.18 -15.37 14.17
CA SER A 207 -1.20 -16.80 14.46
C SER A 207 -0.24 -17.52 13.53
N GLY A 208 0.36 -18.62 14.00
CA GLY A 208 1.37 -19.37 13.24
C GLY A 208 2.80 -18.87 13.48
N SER A 209 3.73 -19.32 12.65
CA SER A 209 5.17 -19.10 12.81
C SER A 209 5.74 -18.20 11.72
N PHE A 210 6.69 -17.34 12.10
CA PHE A 210 7.43 -16.50 11.16
C PHE A 210 8.13 -17.36 10.09
N GLY A 211 7.96 -16.99 8.81
CA GLY A 211 8.64 -17.62 7.67
C GLY A 211 7.87 -18.74 6.95
N HIS A 212 6.83 -19.30 7.57
CA HIS A 212 6.05 -20.40 7.00
C HIS A 212 4.57 -20.05 6.88
N ASP A 213 3.85 -20.10 8.00
CA ASP A 213 2.38 -20.09 8.09
C ASP A 213 1.85 -18.92 8.92
N LEU A 214 2.60 -17.81 8.98
CA LEU A 214 2.15 -16.62 9.68
C LEU A 214 0.88 -16.07 9.02
N ASN A 215 -0.20 -16.08 9.79
CA ASN A 215 -1.48 -15.46 9.47
C ASN A 215 -1.59 -14.17 10.26
N THR A 216 -1.95 -13.07 9.59
CA THR A 216 -2.13 -11.78 10.26
C THR A 216 -3.47 -11.14 9.87
N ILE A 217 -4.09 -10.49 10.84
CA ILE A 217 -5.17 -9.52 10.63
C ILE A 217 -4.67 -8.20 11.22
N GLU A 218 -4.67 -7.16 10.39
CA GLU A 218 -4.08 -5.87 10.69
C GLU A 218 -5.10 -4.77 10.41
N ALA A 219 -5.17 -3.79 11.30
CA ALA A 219 -6.02 -2.62 11.13
C ALA A 219 -5.35 -1.40 11.78
N GLY A 220 -5.49 -0.25 11.13
CA GLY A 220 -4.81 0.96 11.57
C GLY A 220 -5.09 2.14 10.66
N TRP A 221 -4.26 3.16 10.79
CA TRP A 221 -4.14 4.21 9.78
C TRP A 221 -2.76 4.15 9.14
N GLN A 222 -2.69 4.49 7.85
CA GLN A 222 -1.42 4.59 7.15
C GLN A 222 -1.41 5.74 6.16
N ILE A 223 -0.22 6.24 5.90
CA ILE A 223 0.11 7.18 4.83
C ILE A 223 0.97 6.42 3.84
N SER A 224 0.40 6.13 2.68
CA SER A 224 1.06 5.35 1.63
C SER A 224 0.77 5.98 0.28
N PRO A 225 1.63 6.89 -0.20
CA PRO A 225 1.45 7.51 -1.52
C PRO A 225 1.48 6.47 -2.65
N GLN A 226 2.25 5.39 -2.50
CA GLN A 226 2.22 4.28 -3.46
C GLN A 226 0.82 3.67 -3.58
N LEU A 227 0.14 3.43 -2.45
CA LEU A 227 -1.16 2.78 -2.45
C LEU A 227 -2.29 3.76 -2.81
N TYR A 228 -2.28 4.97 -2.27
CA TYR A 228 -3.41 5.90 -2.32
C TYR A 228 -3.21 7.12 -3.22
N GLY A 229 -1.98 7.44 -3.60
CA GLY A 229 -1.67 8.58 -4.46
C GLY A 229 -1.62 9.92 -3.73
N ASP A 230 -1.80 9.92 -2.42
CA ASP A 230 -1.74 11.12 -1.57
C ASP A 230 -0.96 10.85 -0.28
N THR A 231 -0.89 11.88 0.57
CA THR A 231 -0.25 11.82 1.89
C THR A 231 -1.25 11.94 3.03
N ASN A 232 -2.52 11.59 2.79
CA ASN A 232 -3.54 11.63 3.83
C ASN A 232 -3.46 10.38 4.71
N PRO A 233 -3.63 10.49 6.04
CA PRO A 233 -3.78 9.32 6.89
C PRO A 233 -5.09 8.63 6.51
N ARG A 234 -5.00 7.38 6.05
CA ARG A 234 -6.15 6.61 5.57
C ARG A 234 -6.36 5.39 6.44
N PHE A 235 -7.60 5.15 6.85
CA PHE A 235 -7.96 3.92 7.56
C PHE A 235 -7.69 2.74 6.64
N PHE A 236 -6.97 1.74 7.12
CA PHE A 236 -6.65 0.57 6.32
C PHE A 236 -6.84 -0.71 7.10
N THR A 237 -7.04 -1.77 6.34
CA THR A 237 -6.95 -3.14 6.82
C THR A 237 -5.97 -3.90 5.94
N TYR A 238 -5.31 -4.88 6.52
CA TYR A 238 -4.51 -5.86 5.78
C TYR A 238 -4.70 -7.24 6.40
N TRP A 239 -4.67 -8.27 5.58
CA TRP A 239 -4.61 -9.65 6.04
C TRP A 239 -3.64 -10.44 5.19
N THR A 240 -3.04 -11.49 5.73
CA THR A 240 -2.29 -12.52 4.98
C THR A 240 -2.45 -13.88 5.66
N THR A 241 -2.26 -14.96 4.92
CA THR A 241 -2.34 -16.34 5.41
C THR A 241 -1.03 -17.13 5.26
N ASP A 242 0.00 -16.51 4.68
CA ASP A 242 1.23 -17.20 4.27
C ASP A 242 2.49 -16.32 4.46
N ALA A 243 2.54 -15.57 5.56
CA ALA A 243 3.67 -14.72 5.90
C ALA A 243 4.03 -13.70 4.80
N TYR A 244 3.02 -13.07 4.18
CA TYR A 244 3.17 -12.05 3.14
C TYR A 244 3.87 -12.54 1.86
N ARG A 245 3.83 -13.84 1.57
CA ARG A 245 4.54 -14.42 0.42
C ARG A 245 3.73 -14.27 -0.86
N GLU A 246 2.62 -14.99 -0.96
CA GLU A 246 1.75 -15.00 -2.13
C GLU A 246 0.36 -14.46 -1.80
N THR A 247 -0.12 -14.67 -0.57
CA THR A 247 -1.45 -14.24 -0.13
C THR A 247 -1.43 -12.90 0.59
N GLY A 248 -2.64 -12.37 0.74
CA GLY A 248 -2.91 -11.18 1.51
C GLY A 248 -3.33 -9.99 0.68
N CYS A 249 -4.04 -9.08 1.32
CA CYS A 249 -4.69 -7.99 0.64
C CYS A 249 -4.89 -6.76 1.52
N TYR A 250 -4.61 -5.59 0.94
CA TYR A 250 -5.04 -4.32 1.46
C TYR A 250 -6.52 -4.07 1.19
N ASN A 251 -7.22 -3.62 2.22
CA ASN A 251 -8.58 -3.10 2.15
C ASN A 251 -9.52 -4.07 1.40
N LEU A 252 -10.35 -3.56 0.49
CA LEU A 252 -11.26 -4.33 -0.35
C LEU A 252 -10.70 -4.56 -1.76
N LEU A 253 -9.37 -4.47 -1.95
CA LEU A 253 -8.73 -4.57 -3.27
C LEU A 253 -8.64 -6.00 -3.81
N CYS A 254 -9.06 -6.98 -3.01
CA CYS A 254 -9.13 -8.39 -3.34
C CYS A 254 -10.36 -9.01 -2.66
N SER A 255 -10.78 -10.17 -3.16
CA SER A 255 -11.82 -10.97 -2.52
C SER A 255 -11.32 -11.63 -1.23
N GLY A 256 -12.20 -11.88 -0.26
CA GLY A 256 -11.90 -12.63 0.96
C GLY A 256 -12.14 -11.88 2.27
N PHE A 257 -12.35 -10.56 2.21
CA PHE A 257 -12.78 -9.76 3.37
C PHE A 257 -14.19 -9.21 3.13
N VAL A 258 -15.12 -9.47 4.04
CA VAL A 258 -16.51 -9.00 3.96
C VAL A 258 -16.68 -7.80 4.88
N GLN A 259 -16.96 -6.63 4.30
CA GLN A 259 -17.39 -5.46 5.06
C GLN A 259 -18.89 -5.56 5.36
N THR A 260 -19.28 -5.34 6.62
CA THR A 260 -20.69 -5.33 7.05
C THR A 260 -21.17 -3.95 7.46
N ASN A 261 -20.25 -3.03 7.79
CA ASN A 261 -20.56 -1.69 8.24
C ASN A 261 -20.84 -0.75 7.04
N ASN A 262 -21.94 0.02 7.12
CA ASN A 262 -22.34 0.98 6.10
C ASN A 262 -21.89 2.43 6.38
N LYS A 263 -21.17 2.66 7.48
CA LYS A 263 -20.75 3.98 7.95
C LYS A 263 -19.27 4.25 7.74
N ILE A 264 -18.41 3.25 7.53
CA ILE A 264 -16.95 3.43 7.43
C ILE A 264 -16.45 2.89 6.09
N ALA A 265 -15.78 3.73 5.31
CA ALA A 265 -15.15 3.35 4.06
C ALA A 265 -13.69 2.94 4.29
N ILE A 266 -13.36 1.65 4.11
CA ILE A 266 -11.96 1.20 4.25
C ILE A 266 -11.13 1.81 3.10
N GLY A 267 -9.99 2.40 3.46
CA GLY A 267 -9.09 3.12 2.54
C GLY A 267 -9.40 4.62 2.38
N ALA A 268 -10.50 5.13 2.93
CA ALA A 268 -10.81 6.56 2.88
C ALA A 268 -10.00 7.37 3.91
N ALA A 269 -9.77 8.66 3.62
CA ALA A 269 -9.01 9.55 4.47
C ALA A 269 -9.71 9.79 5.81
N ILE A 270 -8.93 9.74 6.88
CA ILE A 270 -9.34 10.08 8.24
C ILE A 270 -9.25 11.59 8.39
N SER A 271 -10.29 12.18 8.97
CA SER A 271 -10.35 13.60 9.31
C SER A 271 -11.26 13.78 10.52
N PRO A 272 -10.91 14.61 11.51
CA PRO A 272 -9.67 15.41 11.61
C PRO A 272 -8.41 14.59 11.95
N LYS A 273 -7.24 15.23 11.90
CA LYS A 273 -5.93 14.66 12.24
C LYS A 273 -5.30 15.43 13.41
N SER A 274 -4.50 14.74 14.22
CA SER A 274 -3.77 15.33 15.34
C SER A 274 -2.74 16.35 14.89
N THR A 275 -2.55 17.40 15.70
CA THR A 275 -1.56 18.46 15.48
C THR A 275 -0.80 18.75 16.78
N TYR A 276 0.49 19.06 16.68
CA TYR A 276 1.31 19.37 17.85
C TYR A 276 0.75 20.58 18.61
N ASN A 277 0.65 20.45 19.94
CA ASN A 277 0.11 21.47 20.84
C ASN A 277 -1.32 21.93 20.49
N ASP A 278 -2.10 21.08 19.83
CA ASP A 278 -3.48 21.33 19.41
C ASP A 278 -4.28 20.02 19.47
N GLY A 279 -5.49 19.99 18.89
CA GLY A 279 -6.42 18.87 18.89
C GLY A 279 -5.74 17.53 18.60
N GLN A 280 -6.03 16.56 19.47
CA GLN A 280 -5.58 15.17 19.37
C GLN A 280 -6.78 14.29 19.05
N PHE A 281 -6.65 13.45 18.02
CA PHE A 281 -7.73 12.61 17.53
C PHE A 281 -7.28 11.16 17.41
N ASP A 282 -8.06 10.27 18.01
CA ASP A 282 -7.78 8.84 18.06
C ASP A 282 -8.79 8.04 17.24
N ILE A 283 -8.34 6.91 16.69
CA ILE A 283 -9.23 5.83 16.27
C ILE A 283 -9.13 4.67 17.24
N SER A 284 -10.28 4.14 17.65
CA SER A 284 -10.36 2.94 18.49
C SER A 284 -10.65 1.72 17.63
N LEU A 285 -9.77 0.73 17.67
CA LEU A 285 -9.86 -0.50 16.90
C LEU A 285 -9.99 -1.71 17.82
N LEU A 286 -10.84 -2.64 17.45
CA LEU A 286 -11.05 -3.92 18.12
C LEU A 286 -11.02 -5.03 17.07
N VAL A 287 -10.12 -5.99 17.26
CA VAL A 287 -10.09 -7.24 16.50
C VAL A 287 -10.40 -8.36 17.46
N TRP A 288 -11.32 -9.26 17.10
CA TRP A 288 -11.66 -10.41 17.93
C TRP A 288 -12.09 -11.61 17.08
N LYS A 289 -11.87 -12.80 17.62
CA LYS A 289 -12.38 -14.06 17.10
C LYS A 289 -13.84 -14.21 17.53
N VAL A 290 -14.71 -14.51 16.58
CA VAL A 290 -16.11 -14.89 16.83
C VAL A 290 -16.13 -16.34 17.31
N ALA A 291 -16.93 -16.61 18.34
CA ALA A 291 -17.10 -17.94 18.93
C ALA A 291 -17.87 -18.89 18.01
#